data_AF-G8PT43-F1
#
_entry.id   AF-G8PT43-F1
#
_cell.length_a   1.000
_cell.length_b   1.000
_cell.length_c   1.000
_cell.angle_alpha   90.00
_cell.angle_beta   90.00
_cell.angle_gamma   90.00
#
_symmetry.space_group_name_H-M   'P 1'
#
loop_
_entity.id
_entity.type
_entity.pdbx_description
1 polymer ?
#
loop_
_entity_poly.entity_id
_entity_poly.type
_entity_poly.pdbx_seq_one_letter_code
_entity_poly.pdbx_strand_id
1 'polypeptide(L)' 'MELTFKINLLKDGSVVTKDGEVLGTWDTDESDAFYQFTPEGAGAPIFLHPFMGELCTMIVEWHAKQSN' A
#
# COMPACT_ATOMS: atom_id res chain seq x y z
N MET A 1 15.01 11.59 -4.21
CA MET A 1 14.84 10.13 -4.19
C MET A 1 13.95 9.79 -5.36
N GLU A 2 14.44 9.02 -6.33
CA GLU A 2 13.61 8.55 -7.45
C GLU A 2 12.87 7.29 -7.00
N LEU A 3 11.54 7.34 -6.98
CA LEU A 3 10.71 6.22 -6.58
C LEU A 3 10.56 5.27 -7.77
N THR A 4 11.16 4.07 -7.66
CA THR A 4 11.26 3.10 -8.77
C THR A 4 9.96 2.38 -9.07
N PHE A 5 9.10 2.17 -8.06
CA PHE A 5 7.86 1.42 -8.20
C PHE A 5 6.64 2.35 -8.30
N LYS A 6 5.58 1.90 -8.98
CA LYS A 6 4.31 2.66 -9.05
C LYS A 6 3.75 2.93 -7.65
N ILE A 7 3.90 1.96 -6.75
CA ILE A 7 3.58 2.05 -5.31
C ILE A 7 4.82 1.65 -4.53
N ASN A 8 5.17 2.43 -3.51
CA ASN A 8 6.30 2.22 -2.64
C ASN A 8 5.80 2.14 -1.19
N LEU A 9 6.09 1.02 -0.55
CA LEU A 9 5.85 0.79 0.86
C LEU A 9 7.08 1.29 1.62
N LEU A 10 6.97 2.41 2.31
CA LEU A 10 8.07 3.05 3.04
C LEU A 10 8.28 2.40 4.40
N LYS A 11 9.50 2.49 4.94
CA LYS A 11 9.84 1.90 6.24
C LYS A 11 9.13 2.55 7.42
N ASP A 12 8.60 3.76 7.26
CA ASP A 12 7.80 4.44 8.29
C ASP A 12 6.34 3.96 8.33
N GLY A 13 5.96 3.00 7.47
CA GLY A 13 4.59 2.49 7.37
C GLY A 13 3.73 3.24 6.37
N SER A 14 4.23 4.30 5.73
CA SER A 14 3.47 5.01 4.68
C SER A 14 3.52 4.27 3.34
N VAL A 15 2.41 4.31 2.61
CA VAL A 15 2.32 3.85 1.21
C VAL A 15 2.23 5.05 0.30
N VAL A 16 3.21 5.19 -0.59
CA VAL A 16 3.30 6.35 -1.49
C VAL A 16 3.38 5.93 -2.95
N THR A 17 2.74 6.71 -3.83
CA THR A 17 2.90 6.55 -5.27
C THR A 17 4.29 7.03 -5.71
N LYS A 18 4.68 6.69 -6.96
CA LYS A 18 5.90 7.24 -7.58
C LYS A 18 5.96 8.77 -7.59
N ASP A 19 4.79 9.43 -7.58
CA ASP A 19 4.64 10.89 -7.66
C ASP A 19 4.74 11.54 -6.26
N GLY A 20 4.88 10.73 -5.20
CA GLY A 20 4.96 11.19 -3.82
C GLY A 20 3.60 11.39 -3.15
N GLU A 21 2.51 10.93 -3.78
CA GLU A 21 1.17 10.96 -3.19
C GLU A 21 1.04 9.84 -2.15
N VAL A 22 0.66 10.21 -0.92
CA VAL A 22 0.38 9.24 0.14
C VAL A 22 -1.00 8.62 -0.12
N LEU A 23 -1.04 7.29 -0.28
CA LEU A 23 -2.29 6.55 -0.48
C LEU A 23 -2.86 6.02 0.83
N GLY A 24 -2.03 5.90 1.86
CA GLY A 24 -2.40 5.31 3.14
C GLY A 24 -1.19 4.73 3.87
N THR A 25 -1.47 3.75 4.71
CA THR A 25 -0.48 3.07 5.56
C THR A 25 -0.48 1.57 5.29
N TRP A 26 0.66 0.95 5.55
CA TRP A 26 0.82 -0.48 5.55
C TRP A 26 1.42 -0.94 6.87
N ASP A 27 1.03 -2.12 7.29
CA ASP A 27 1.53 -2.77 8.50
C ASP A 27 1.57 -4.29 8.29
N THR A 28 2.04 -5.03 9.28
CA THR A 28 1.99 -6.49 9.28
C THR A 28 0.96 -6.98 10.29
N ASP A 29 0.33 -8.11 9.99
CA ASP A 29 -0.57 -8.76 10.95
C ASP A 29 0.19 -9.25 12.20
N GLU A 30 -0.50 -9.65 13.28
CA GLU A 30 0.09 -10.11 14.55
C GLU A 30 1.14 -11.23 14.41
N SER A 31 1.09 -11.98 13.30
CA SER A 31 2.05 -13.06 13.00
C SER A 31 3.21 -12.66 12.07
N ASP A 32 3.29 -11.40 11.64
CA ASP A 32 4.21 -10.90 10.61
C ASP A 32 4.15 -11.67 9.27
N ALA A 33 3.10 -12.48 9.09
CA ALA A 33 2.94 -13.38 7.94
C ALA A 33 2.21 -12.71 6.77
N PHE A 34 1.47 -11.64 7.04
CA PHE A 34 0.65 -10.93 6.07
C PHE A 34 0.89 -9.44 6.14
N TYR A 35 1.04 -8.83 4.98
CA TYR A 35 1.11 -7.39 4.81
C TYR A 35 -0.31 -6.85 4.61
N GLN A 36 -0.65 -5.83 5.37
CA GLN A 36 -1.95 -5.16 5.37
C GLN A 36 -1.82 -3.77 4.78
N PHE A 37 -2.82 -3.32 4.03
CA PHE A 37 -2.91 -1.96 3.52
C PHE A 37 -4.20 -1.30 3.97
N THR A 38 -4.06 -0.13 4.59
CA THR A 38 -5.13 0.74 5.04
C THR A 38 -5.04 2.06 4.27
N PRO A 39 -5.99 2.36 3.37
CA PRO A 39 -5.96 3.60 2.63
C PRO A 39 -6.21 4.80 3.55
N GLU A 40 -5.73 5.97 3.11
CA GLU A 40 -5.92 7.20 3.85
C GLU A 40 -7.42 7.49 4.06
N GLY A 41 -7.82 7.70 5.31
CA GLY A 41 -9.22 7.91 5.69
C GLY A 41 -10.03 6.63 5.96
N ALA A 42 -9.48 5.43 5.72
CA ALA A 42 -10.10 4.19 6.19
C ALA A 42 -9.71 3.87 7.64
N GLY A 43 -10.67 3.38 8.42
CA GLY A 43 -10.44 2.91 9.78
C GLY A 43 -9.93 1.47 9.89
N ALA A 44 -9.78 0.76 8.77
CA ALA A 44 -9.40 -0.64 8.74
C ALA A 44 -8.69 -1.00 7.42
N PRO A 45 -7.80 -2.01 7.43
CA PRO A 45 -7.14 -2.49 6.22
C PRO A 45 -8.14 -3.09 5.23
N ILE A 46 -8.02 -2.73 3.96
CA ILE A 46 -8.88 -3.24 2.87
C ILE A 46 -8.20 -4.35 2.07
N PHE A 47 -6.86 -4.44 2.14
CA PHE A 47 -6.09 -5.50 1.51
C PHE A 47 -5.19 -6.16 2.53
N LEU A 48 -5.04 -7.48 2.38
CA LEU A 48 -4.21 -8.36 3.17
C LEU A 48 -3.58 -9.36 2.21
N HIS A 49 -2.25 -9.45 2.18
CA HIS A 49 -1.57 -10.44 1.35
C HIS A 49 -0.23 -10.88 1.94
N PRO A 50 0.14 -12.18 1.89
CA PRO A 50 1.42 -12.65 2.41
C PRO A 50 2.60 -12.22 1.55
N PHE A 51 2.34 -11.90 0.28
CA PHE A 51 3.37 -11.41 -0.65
C PHE A 51 3.21 -9.90 -0.87
N MET A 52 4.24 -9.15 -0.50
CA MET A 52 4.32 -7.70 -0.65
C MET A 52 4.18 -7.24 -2.11
N GLY A 53 4.72 -8.00 -3.06
CA GLY A 53 4.61 -7.70 -4.49
C GLY A 53 3.17 -7.72 -5.00
N GLU A 54 2.39 -8.72 -4.59
CA GLU A 54 0.97 -8.80 -4.92
C GLU A 54 0.15 -7.72 -4.21
N LEU A 55 0.48 -7.39 -2.95
CA LEU A 55 -0.15 -6.27 -2.25
C LEU A 55 0.04 -4.95 -3.03
N CYS A 56 1.28 -4.67 -3.49
CA CYS A 56 1.55 -3.52 -4.36
C CYS A 56 0.68 -3.53 -5.63
N THR A 57 0.54 -4.67 -6.29
CA THR A 57 -0.31 -4.80 -7.49
C THR A 57 -1.76 -4.46 -7.17
N MET A 58 -2.32 -5.01 -6.09
CA MET A 58 -3.69 -4.73 -5.65
C MET A 58 -3.90 -3.23 -5.36
N ILE A 59 -2.95 -2.58 -4.69
CA ILE A 59 -2.99 -1.13 -4.40
C ILE A 59 -2.95 -0.31 -5.70
N VAL A 60 -2.09 -0.68 -6.66
CA VAL A 60 -2.04 -0.03 -7.99
C VAL A 60 -3.39 -0.12 -8.69
N GLU A 61 -3.99 -1.31 -8.73
CA GLU A 61 -5.29 -1.52 -9.38
C GLU A 61 -6.42 -0.76 -8.70
N TRP A 62 -6.41 -0.72 -7.37
CA TRP A 62 -7.36 0.06 -6.58
C TRP A 62 -7.23 1.57 -6.79
N HIS A 63 -6.01 2.09 -6.81
CA HIS A 63 -5.74 3.51 -7.07
C HIS A 63 -6.16 3.92 -8.49
N ALA A 64 -5.86 3.07 -9.48
CA ALA A 64 -6.28 3.28 -10.87
C ALA A 64 -7.81 3.34 -11.02
N LYS A 65 -8.56 2.58 -10.21
CA LYS A 65 -10.04 2.59 -10.21
C LYS A 65 -10.64 3.83 -9.54
N GLN A 66 -9.96 4.45 -8.59
CA GLN A 66 -10.43 5.67 -7.94
C GLN A 66 -10.15 6.94 -8.75
N SER A 67 -9.15 6.90 -9.63
CA SER A 67 -8.77 8.03 -10.47
C SER A 67 -9.58 8.16 -11.77
N ASN A 68 -10.70 7.43 -11.90
CA ASN A 68 -11.58 7.41 -13.08
C ASN A 68 -13.04 7.64 -12.71
#